data_AF-A0A420ETK3-F1
#
_entry.id   AF-A0A420ETK3-F1
#
_cell.length_a   1.000
_cell.length_b   1.000
_cell.length_c   1.000
_cell.angle_alpha   90.00
_cell.angle_beta   90.00
_cell.angle_gamma   90.00
#
_symmetry.space_group_name_H-M   'P 1'
#
loop_
_entity.id
_entity.type
_entity.pdbx_description
1 polymer ?
#
loop_
_entity_poly.entity_id
_entity_poly.type
_entity_poly.pdbx_seq_one_letter_code
_entity_poly.pdbx_strand_id
1 'polypeptide(L)'
;MDDHRRCRLSVSDGELELAGSPAALRALGRLLRQHPEPFEVAITGGVVSQEATAGPLLVRLQGGTTLHFSGGREYLDIIWDALDGVAEQAETADDRTVNRHQHIEYLPGDHYRSPDSVPLVIVADWPDAPQQQTH
;
A
#
# COMPACT_ATOMS: atom_id res chain seq x y z
N MET A 1 -6.81 -1.55 18.18
CA MET A 1 -7.62 -0.70 17.29
C MET A 1 -7.26 -1.10 15.87
N ASP A 2 -8.24 -1.38 15.03
CA ASP A 2 -8.06 -1.80 13.63
C ASP A 2 -7.60 -0.64 12.74
N ASP A 3 -6.40 -0.11 13.01
CA ASP A 3 -5.90 1.11 12.35
C ASP A 3 -5.75 0.94 10.83
N HIS A 4 -5.58 -0.29 10.33
CA HIS A 4 -5.55 -0.61 8.91
C HIS A 4 -6.83 -0.21 8.16
N ARG A 5 -7.99 -0.13 8.85
CA ARG A 5 -9.24 0.31 8.22
C ARG A 5 -9.22 1.78 7.79
N ARG A 6 -8.26 2.55 8.30
CA ARG A 6 -8.03 3.94 7.90
C ARG A 6 -7.20 4.06 6.61
N CYS A 7 -6.66 2.95 6.10
CA CYS A 7 -6.17 2.90 4.73
C CYS A 7 -7.35 3.08 3.76
N ARG A 8 -7.08 3.69 2.61
CA ARG A 8 -8.05 4.05 1.58
C ARG A 8 -7.52 3.64 0.21
N LEU A 9 -8.39 3.05 -0.60
CA LEU A 9 -8.09 2.74 -2.00
C LEU A 9 -8.75 3.80 -2.90
N SER A 10 -7.94 4.45 -3.74
CA SER A 10 -8.36 5.35 -4.82
C SER A 10 -7.96 4.75 -6.16
N VAL A 11 -8.72 5.05 -7.21
CA VAL A 11 -8.35 4.75 -8.61
C VAL A 11 -8.41 6.05 -9.38
N SER A 12 -7.29 6.51 -9.95
CA SER A 12 -7.23 7.72 -10.76
C SER A 12 -6.37 7.48 -12.00
N ASP A 13 -6.86 7.84 -13.17
CA ASP A 13 -6.11 7.83 -14.44
C ASP A 13 -5.36 6.52 -14.78
N GLY A 14 -5.89 5.37 -14.33
CA GLY A 14 -5.28 4.05 -14.54
C GLY A 14 -4.21 3.66 -13.52
N GLU A 15 -3.98 4.51 -12.51
CA GLU A 15 -3.11 4.27 -11.37
C GLU A 15 -3.95 3.96 -10.11
N LEU A 16 -3.48 3.00 -9.32
CA LEU A 16 -4.04 2.69 -8.01
C LEU A 16 -3.33 3.51 -6.95
N GLU A 17 -4.07 4.04 -5.99
CA GLU A 17 -3.50 4.72 -4.82
C GLU A 17 -3.97 4.02 -3.55
N LEU A 18 -3.02 3.64 -2.69
CA LEU A 18 -3.27 3.14 -1.35
C LEU A 18 -2.75 4.17 -0.34
N ALA A 19 -3.66 4.95 0.22
CA ALA A 19 -3.34 6.04 1.14
C ALA A 19 -3.73 5.71 2.58
N GLY A 20 -3.01 6.23 3.57
CA GLY A 20 -3.41 6.12 4.98
C GLY A 20 -2.45 6.82 5.92
N SER A 21 -2.82 6.94 7.20
CA SER A 21 -1.87 7.45 8.21
C SER A 21 -0.68 6.48 8.36
N PRO A 22 0.49 6.95 8.83
CA PRO A 22 1.64 6.07 9.07
C PRO A 22 1.29 4.84 9.94
N ALA A 23 0.50 5.03 11.00
CA ALA A 23 0.01 3.94 11.84
C ALA A 23 -0.88 2.94 11.06
N ALA A 24 -1.75 3.43 10.17
CA ALA A 24 -2.63 2.59 9.35
C ALA A 24 -1.84 1.75 8.34
N LEU A 25 -0.87 2.37 7.65
CA LEU A 25 0.00 1.68 6.68
C LEU A 25 0.81 0.57 7.36
N ARG A 26 1.41 0.84 8.54
CA ARG A 26 2.12 -0.19 9.32
C ARG A 26 1.19 -1.29 9.82
N ALA A 27 -0.01 -0.93 10.28
CA ALA A 27 -0.99 -1.92 10.71
C ALA A 27 -1.38 -2.85 9.55
N LEU A 28 -1.57 -2.31 8.35
CA LEU A 28 -1.85 -3.08 7.15
C LEU A 28 -0.66 -3.98 6.76
N GLY A 29 0.56 -3.43 6.68
CA GLY A 29 1.76 -4.20 6.34
C GLY A 29 2.02 -5.36 7.31
N ARG A 30 1.88 -5.12 8.61
CA ARG A 30 2.00 -6.17 9.64
C ARG A 30 0.94 -7.25 9.49
N LEU A 31 -0.31 -6.85 9.25
CA LEU A 31 -1.41 -7.80 9.08
C LEU A 31 -1.17 -8.70 7.86
N LEU A 32 -0.85 -8.10 6.71
CA LEU A 32 -0.51 -8.83 5.49
C LEU A 32 0.67 -9.80 5.70
N ARG A 33 1.75 -9.37 6.36
CA ARG A 33 2.93 -10.21 6.64
C ARG A 33 2.63 -11.42 7.54
N GLN A 34 1.66 -11.28 8.45
CA GLN A 34 1.26 -12.34 9.41
C GLN A 34 0.42 -13.45 8.77
N HIS A 35 -0.17 -13.23 7.60
CA HIS A 35 -1.04 -14.19 6.94
C HIS A 35 -0.35 -14.81 5.71
N PRO A 36 0.31 -15.98 5.84
CA PRO A 36 0.99 -16.66 4.73
C PRO A 36 0.05 -17.32 3.71
N GLU A 37 -1.22 -17.49 4.06
CA GLU A 37 -2.29 -18.05 3.22
C GLU A 37 -3.04 -16.93 2.48
N PRO A 38 -3.87 -17.25 1.46
CA PRO A 38 -4.76 -16.27 0.85
C PRO A 38 -5.54 -15.50 1.92
N PHE A 39 -5.43 -14.18 1.86
CA PHE A 39 -5.93 -13.31 2.92
C PHE A 39 -6.56 -12.06 2.34
N GLU A 40 -7.70 -11.66 2.90
CA GLU A 40 -8.41 -10.46 2.53
C GLU A 40 -8.67 -9.61 3.76
N VAL A 41 -8.48 -8.30 3.62
CA VAL A 41 -8.78 -7.34 4.67
C VAL A 41 -9.52 -6.13 4.08
N ALA A 42 -10.62 -5.77 4.73
CA ALA A 42 -11.38 -4.59 4.37
C ALA A 42 -10.62 -3.31 4.76
N ILE A 43 -10.58 -2.36 3.84
CA ILE A 43 -10.10 -1.00 4.06
C ILE A 43 -11.20 -0.01 3.65
N THR A 44 -10.98 1.28 3.87
CA THR A 44 -11.94 2.28 3.39
C THR A 44 -11.92 2.32 1.85
N GLY A 45 -13.08 2.26 1.22
CA GLY A 45 -13.20 2.31 -0.24
C GLY A 45 -12.87 0.99 -0.96
N GLY A 46 -12.54 -0.09 -0.26
CA GLY A 46 -12.25 -1.37 -0.92
C GLY A 46 -11.74 -2.49 -0.03
N VAL A 47 -11.11 -3.46 -0.67
CA VAL A 47 -10.48 -4.62 -0.03
C VAL A 47 -9.03 -4.71 -0.50
N VAL A 48 -8.13 -5.07 0.40
CA VAL A 48 -6.80 -5.55 0.03
C VAL A 48 -6.82 -7.07 0.15
N SER A 49 -6.46 -7.74 -0.93
CA SER A 49 -6.31 -9.20 -0.97
C SER A 49 -4.87 -9.55 -1.31
N GLN A 50 -4.35 -10.61 -0.70
CA GLN A 50 -3.06 -11.17 -1.08
C GLN A 50 -3.12 -12.69 -1.20
N GLU A 51 -2.31 -13.23 -2.08
CA GLU A 51 -2.11 -14.66 -2.25
C GLU A 51 -0.64 -14.94 -2.58
N ALA A 52 0.00 -15.82 -1.79
CA ALA A 52 1.33 -16.30 -2.13
C ALA A 52 1.24 -17.30 -3.30
N THR A 53 1.88 -16.99 -4.42
CA THR A 53 1.92 -17.84 -5.61
C THR A 53 3.37 -18.12 -6.02
N ALA A 54 3.57 -18.99 -7.01
CA ALA A 54 4.83 -19.02 -7.72
C ALA A 54 4.88 -17.84 -8.70
N GLY A 55 6.06 -17.22 -8.88
CA GLY A 55 6.30 -16.19 -9.88
C GLY A 55 6.47 -14.76 -9.32
N PRO A 56 6.60 -13.76 -10.20
CA PRO A 56 6.88 -12.38 -9.80
C PRO A 56 5.69 -11.74 -9.09
N LEU A 57 5.94 -10.62 -8.41
CA LEU A 57 4.90 -9.76 -7.86
C LEU A 57 3.96 -9.29 -8.96
N LEU A 58 2.67 -9.45 -8.72
CA LEU A 58 1.59 -8.97 -9.55
C LEU A 58 0.68 -8.08 -8.71
N VAL A 59 0.45 -6.86 -9.20
CA VAL A 59 -0.52 -5.92 -8.64
C VAL A 59 -1.68 -5.77 -9.60
N ARG A 60 -2.92 -6.01 -9.14
CA ARG A 60 -4.13 -5.88 -9.98
C ARG A 60 -5.29 -5.27 -9.21
N LEU A 61 -6.22 -4.68 -9.95
CA LEU A 61 -7.54 -4.33 -9.44
C LEU A 61 -8.54 -5.40 -9.87
N GLN A 62 -9.15 -6.09 -8.91
CA GLN A 62 -10.22 -7.06 -9.15
C GLN A 62 -11.57 -6.46 -8.78
N GLY A 63 -12.60 -6.70 -9.60
CA GLY A 63 -13.97 -6.27 -9.32
C GLY A 63 -14.17 -4.75 -9.16
N GLY A 64 -13.18 -3.93 -9.51
CA GLY A 64 -13.21 -2.47 -9.37
C GLY A 64 -12.89 -1.92 -7.98
N THR A 65 -12.87 -2.75 -6.94
CA THR A 65 -12.69 -2.30 -5.54
C THR A 65 -11.73 -3.16 -4.72
N THR A 66 -11.10 -4.17 -5.33
CA THR A 66 -10.19 -5.06 -4.63
C THR A 66 -8.77 -4.89 -5.19
N LEU A 67 -7.89 -4.30 -4.38
CA LEU A 67 -6.46 -4.28 -4.65
C LEU A 67 -5.90 -5.68 -4.34
N HIS A 68 -5.42 -6.37 -5.36
CA HIS A 68 -4.92 -7.73 -5.26
C HIS A 68 -3.41 -7.79 -5.47
N PHE A 69 -2.73 -8.48 -4.56
CA PHE A 69 -1.32 -8.79 -4.62
C PHE A 69 -1.12 -10.30 -4.75
N SER A 70 -0.34 -10.73 -5.73
CA SER A 70 0.11 -12.12 -5.79
C SER A 70 1.58 -12.21 -6.15
N GLY A 71 2.21 -13.33 -5.81
CA GLY A 71 3.61 -13.60 -6.18
C GLY A 71 4.33 -14.40 -5.11
N GLY A 72 5.61 -14.67 -5.37
CA GLY A 72 6.52 -15.26 -4.39
C GLY A 72 6.55 -14.42 -3.11
N ARG A 73 6.73 -15.08 -1.96
CA ARG A 73 6.70 -14.41 -0.65
C ARG A 73 7.75 -13.30 -0.58
N GLU A 74 8.94 -13.56 -1.12
CA GLU A 74 10.03 -12.60 -1.23
C GLU A 74 9.68 -11.36 -2.07
N TYR A 75 8.70 -11.45 -2.95
CA TYR A 75 8.23 -10.33 -3.75
C TYR A 75 7.02 -9.63 -3.12
N LEU A 76 6.18 -10.36 -2.36
CA LEU A 76 5.18 -9.75 -1.49
C LEU A 76 5.83 -8.92 -0.37
N ASP A 77 7.02 -9.32 0.10
CA ASP A 77 7.83 -8.53 1.04
C ASP A 77 8.08 -7.10 0.53
N ILE A 78 8.18 -6.88 -0.79
CA ILE A 78 8.33 -5.54 -1.39
C ILE A 78 7.14 -4.63 -1.05
N ILE A 79 5.92 -5.16 -1.07
CA ILE A 79 4.72 -4.39 -0.71
C ILE A 79 4.73 -4.07 0.78
N TRP A 80 5.08 -5.05 1.61
CA TRP A 80 5.08 -4.86 3.06
C TRP A 80 6.17 -3.87 3.50
N ASP A 81 7.36 -3.96 2.92
CA ASP A 81 8.46 -3.03 3.16
C ASP A 81 8.16 -1.63 2.62
N ALA A 82 7.43 -1.51 1.50
CA ALA A 82 6.99 -0.22 1.00
C ALA A 82 5.97 0.45 1.93
N LEU A 83 5.03 -0.31 2.51
CA LEU A 83 4.09 0.21 3.50
C LEU A 83 4.81 0.72 4.76
N ASP A 84 5.77 -0.06 5.28
CA ASP A 84 6.56 0.33 6.45
C ASP A 84 7.50 1.51 6.12
N GLY A 85 8.15 1.50 4.96
CA GLY A 85 9.07 2.53 4.49
C GLY A 85 8.39 3.89 4.28
N VAL A 86 7.22 3.91 3.63
CA VAL A 86 6.43 5.15 3.46
C VAL A 86 5.94 5.67 4.81
N ALA A 87 5.53 4.80 5.72
CA ALA A 87 5.14 5.20 7.07
C ALA A 87 6.34 5.79 7.86
N GLU A 88 7.52 5.18 7.78
CA GLU A 88 8.74 5.68 8.41
C GLU A 88 9.17 7.04 7.84
N GLN A 89 9.18 7.18 6.52
CA GLN A 89 9.47 8.45 5.85
C GLN A 89 8.51 9.56 6.31
N ALA A 90 7.23 9.25 6.49
CA ALA A 90 6.25 10.24 6.91
C ALA A 90 6.42 10.71 8.37
N GLU A 91 6.91 9.85 9.26
CA GLU A 91 7.16 10.19 10.67
C GLU A 91 8.48 10.90 10.89
N THR A 92 9.49 10.58 10.07
CA THR A 92 10.84 11.14 10.17
C THR A 92 11.05 12.37 9.30
N ALA A 93 10.10 12.69 8.42
CA ALA A 93 10.17 13.87 7.57
C ALA A 93 10.01 15.17 8.37
N ASP A 94 11.12 15.88 8.52
CA ASP A 94 11.20 17.21 9.16
C ASP A 94 10.54 18.33 8.34
N ASP A 95 10.19 18.09 7.06
CA ASP A 95 9.58 19.07 6.17
C ASP A 95 8.49 18.42 5.29
N ARG A 96 7.49 19.22 4.87
CA ARG A 96 6.44 18.85 3.91
C ARG A 96 6.96 18.63 2.49
N THR A 97 8.23 18.94 2.24
CA THR A 97 8.89 18.73 0.95
C THR A 97 9.38 17.29 0.73
N VAL A 98 9.36 16.44 1.76
CA VAL A 98 9.73 15.02 1.63
C VAL A 98 8.61 14.25 0.93
N ASN A 99 8.96 13.52 -0.13
CA ASN A 99 8.05 12.59 -0.80
C ASN A 99 7.69 11.45 0.17
N ARG A 100 6.43 11.43 0.62
CA ARG A 100 5.84 10.40 1.49
C ARG A 100 5.01 9.41 0.68
N HIS A 101 5.50 9.08 -0.50
CA HIS A 101 4.87 8.15 -1.39
C HIS A 101 5.91 7.27 -2.06
N GLN A 102 5.50 6.07 -2.43
CA GLN A 102 6.33 5.12 -3.16
C GLN A 102 5.53 4.53 -4.32
N HIS A 103 6.11 4.61 -5.52
CA HIS A 103 5.56 3.97 -6.70
C HIS A 103 6.02 2.51 -6.75
N ILE A 104 5.06 1.63 -6.99
CA ILE A 104 5.22 0.20 -7.28
C ILE A 104 4.72 0.00 -8.71
N GLU A 105 5.65 0.06 -9.66
CA GLU A 105 5.36 -0.09 -11.08
C GLU A 105 6.35 -1.05 -11.73
N TYR A 106 5.93 -1.69 -12.82
CA TYR A 106 6.81 -2.50 -13.65
C TYR A 106 7.71 -1.59 -14.49
N LEU A 107 9.01 -1.83 -14.45
CA LEU A 107 9.99 -1.18 -15.33
C LEU A 107 10.60 -2.23 -16.27
N PRO A 108 10.84 -1.92 -17.56
CA PRO A 108 11.49 -2.86 -18.46
C PRO A 108 12.83 -3.37 -17.91
N GLY A 109 12.97 -4.69 -17.81
CA GLY A 109 14.14 -5.34 -17.19
C GLY A 109 13.93 -5.75 -15.72
N ASP A 110 12.79 -5.41 -15.13
CA ASP A 110 12.35 -5.92 -13.84
C ASP A 110 11.93 -7.40 -13.99
N HIS A 111 12.62 -8.29 -13.26
CA HIS A 111 12.31 -9.73 -13.24
C HIS A 111 11.46 -10.13 -12.03
N TYR A 112 11.30 -9.23 -11.06
CA TYR A 112 10.61 -9.49 -9.80
C TYR A 112 9.18 -8.95 -9.78
N ARG A 113 8.80 -8.06 -10.72
CA ARG A 113 7.40 -7.66 -10.99
C ARG A 113 6.91 -8.15 -12.36
N SER A 114 5.65 -8.52 -12.42
CA SER A 114 4.98 -8.92 -13.66
C SER A 114 4.70 -7.69 -14.54
N PRO A 115 4.91 -7.76 -15.87
CA PRO A 115 4.51 -6.71 -16.81
C PRO A 115 2.99 -6.51 -16.87
N ASP A 116 2.20 -7.46 -16.37
CA ASP A 116 0.74 -7.35 -16.27
C ASP A 116 0.28 -6.57 -15.02
N SER A 117 1.21 -6.03 -14.23
CA SER A 117 0.88 -5.25 -13.04
C SER A 117 0.36 -3.88 -13.42
N VAL A 118 -0.67 -3.42 -12.71
CA VAL A 118 -1.07 -2.01 -12.77
C VAL A 118 -0.18 -1.18 -11.83
N PRO A 119 0.12 0.09 -12.17
CA PRO A 119 0.86 0.97 -11.26
C PRO A 119 0.11 1.17 -9.94
N LEU A 120 0.84 1.11 -8.84
CA LEU A 120 0.34 1.40 -7.50
C LEU A 120 1.21 2.47 -6.84
N VAL A 121 0.58 3.45 -6.21
CA VAL A 121 1.24 4.43 -5.34
C VAL A 121 0.78 4.19 -3.91
N ILE A 122 1.73 3.99 -3.01
CA ILE A 122 1.47 3.96 -1.57
C ILE A 122 1.75 5.36 -1.03
N VAL A 123 0.82 5.95 -0.29
CA VAL A 123 0.92 7.33 0.21
C VAL A 123 0.64 7.39 1.71
N ALA A 124 1.50 8.08 2.46
CA ALA A 124 1.22 8.41 3.86
C ALA A 124 0.56 9.79 3.99
N ASP A 125 -0.57 9.82 4.70
CA ASP A 125 -1.29 11.04 5.06
C ASP A 125 -0.40 11.97 5.89
N TRP A 126 -0.63 13.28 5.76
CA TRP A 126 -0.09 14.21 6.73
C TRP A 126 -0.73 13.92 8.10
N PRO A 127 0.03 13.82 9.20
CA PRO A 127 -0.59 13.89 10.52
C PRO A 127 -1.30 15.24 10.56
N ASP A 128 -2.63 15.26 10.63
CA ASP A 128 -3.40 16.50 10.65
C ASP A 128 -2.68 17.51 11.54
N ALA A 129 -2.24 18.62 10.94
CA ALA A 129 -1.85 19.75 11.76
C ALA A 129 -3.07 20.03 12.64
N PRO A 130 -2.93 20.17 13.98
CA PRO A 130 -4.08 20.38 14.83
C PRO A 130 -4.87 21.52 14.23
N GLN A 131 -6.12 21.24 13.83
CA GLN A 131 -7.03 22.25 13.34
C GLN A 131 -7.07 23.30 14.46
N GLN A 132 -6.42 24.44 14.25
CA GLN A 132 -6.58 25.57 15.14
C GLN A 132 -8.06 25.90 15.07
N GLN A 133 -8.79 25.48 16.09
CA GLN A 133 -10.14 25.96 16.36
C GLN A 133 -9.99 27.47 16.58
N THR A 134 -10.23 28.23 15.52
CA THR A 134 -10.54 29.65 15.63
C THR A 134 -11.86 29.72 16.36
N HIS A 135 -11.77 30.10 17.63
CA HIS A 135 -12.89 30.45 18.49
C HIS A 135 -12.99 31.97 18.62
#